data_AF-A0A7C5GED1-F1
#
_entry.id   AF-A0A7C5GED1-F1
#
_cell.length_a   1.000
_cell.length_b   1.000
_cell.length_c   1.000
_cell.angle_alpha   90.00
_cell.angle_beta   90.00
_cell.angle_gamma   90.00
#
_symmetry.space_group_name_H-M   'P 1'
#
loop_
_entity.id
_entity.type
_entity.pdbx_description
1 polymer ?
#
loop_
_entity_poly.entity_id
_entity_poly.type
_entity_poly.pdbx_seq_one_letter_code
_entity_poly.pdbx_strand_id
1 'polypeptide(L)' 'MVCDDPRLLRDAFVSAGRKLVAQGCRGITTSCGFLSLIQDELTDALGVPVATSSLLQVPMIAQMLPGRKRVGI' A
#
# COMPACT_ATOMS: atom_id res chain seq x y z
N MET A 1 17.14 -5.04 -5.10
CA MET A 1 16.82 -3.62 -5.34
C MET A 1 15.99 -3.58 -6.60
N VAL A 2 14.69 -3.29 -6.51
CA VAL A 2 13.83 -3.18 -7.70
C VAL A 2 14.25 -1.90 -8.41
N CYS A 3 14.75 -2.01 -9.64
CA CYS A 3 15.23 -0.89 -10.46
C CYS A 3 14.18 -0.39 -11.48
N ASP A 4 12.93 -0.83 -11.36
CA ASP A 4 11.85 -0.60 -12.35
C ASP A 4 10.63 0.15 -11.77
N ASP A 5 9.70 0.57 -12.63
CA ASP A 5 8.43 1.24 -12.28
C ASP A 5 7.45 0.27 -11.58
N PRO A 6 6.86 0.62 -10.41
CA PRO A 6 5.96 -0.27 -9.65
C PRO A 6 4.75 -0.73 -10.43
N ARG A 7 4.31 0.09 -11.37
CA ARG A 7 3.11 -0.16 -12.17
C ARG A 7 3.29 -1.39 -13.06
N LEU A 8 4.52 -1.73 -13.43
CA LEU A 8 4.81 -2.95 -14.21
C LEU A 8 4.46 -4.24 -13.45
N LEU A 9 4.51 -4.20 -12.11
CA LEU A 9 4.16 -5.33 -11.27
C LEU A 9 2.70 -5.31 -10.81
N ARG A 10 1.93 -4.26 -11.14
CA ARG A 10 0.57 -4.06 -10.62
C ARG A 10 -0.32 -5.26 -10.90
N ASP A 11 -0.34 -5.77 -12.13
CA ASP A 11 -1.18 -6.91 -12.50
C ASP A 11 -0.79 -8.20 -11.78
N ALA A 12 0.51 -8.40 -11.53
CA ALA A 12 0.98 -9.53 -10.74
C ALA A 12 0.48 -9.43 -9.28
N PHE A 13 0.53 -8.24 -8.67
CA PHE A 13 0.01 -8.01 -7.33
C PHE A 13 -1.51 -8.15 -7.25
N VAL A 14 -2.26 -7.63 -8.23
CA VAL A 14 -3.72 -7.81 -8.29
C VAL A 14 -4.08 -9.29 -8.41
N SER A 15 -3.40 -10.03 -9.29
CA SER A 15 -3.64 -11.47 -9.46
C SER A 15 -3.38 -12.25 -8.16
N ALA A 16 -2.25 -11.97 -7.49
CA ALA A 16 -1.94 -12.58 -6.21
C ALA A 16 -2.95 -12.21 -5.11
N GLY A 17 -3.31 -10.92 -5.01
CA GLY A 17 -4.29 -10.44 -4.04
C GLY A 17 -5.67 -11.07 -4.23
N ARG A 18 -6.14 -11.22 -5.49
CA ARG A 18 -7.42 -11.89 -5.77
C ARG A 18 -7.43 -13.34 -5.33
N LYS A 19 -6.31 -14.07 -5.46
CA LYS A 19 -6.19 -15.44 -4.94
C LYS A 19 -6.34 -15.48 -3.42
N LEU A 20 -5.73 -14.54 -2.71
CA LEU A 20 -5.87 -14.43 -1.25
C LEU A 20 -7.31 -14.09 -0.85
N VAL A 21 -7.96 -13.17 -1.55
CA VAL A 21 -9.38 -12.83 -1.31
C VAL A 21 -10.28 -14.04 -1.56
N ALA A 22 -10.04 -14.80 -2.63
CA ALA A 22 -10.77 -16.05 -2.91
C ALA A 22 -10.56 -17.12 -1.83
N GLN A 23 -9.44 -17.09 -1.11
CA GLN A 23 -9.18 -17.96 0.05
C GLN A 23 -9.83 -17.46 1.35
N GLY A 24 -10.54 -16.34 1.31
CA GLY A 24 -11.26 -15.77 2.45
C GLY A 24 -10.56 -14.59 3.13
N CYS A 25 -9.46 -14.07 2.58
CA CYS A 25 -8.84 -12.85 3.11
C CYS A 25 -9.80 -11.65 2.98
N ARG A 26 -10.08 -11.00 4.11
CA ARG A 26 -10.91 -9.79 4.19
C ARG A 26 -10.10 -8.50 4.19
N GLY A 27 -8.78 -8.59 4.13
CA GLY A 27 -7.87 -7.46 4.04
C GLY A 27 -6.47 -7.94 3.69
N ILE A 28 -5.68 -7.05 3.09
CA ILE A 28 -4.32 -7.35 2.63
C ILE A 28 -3.38 -6.28 3.19
N THR A 29 -2.25 -6.70 3.75
CA THR A 29 -1.17 -5.79 4.13
C THR A 29 0.15 -6.24 3.53
N THR A 30 0.95 -5.27 3.12
CA THR A 30 2.36 -5.45 2.74
C THR A 30 3.20 -4.38 3.42
N SER A 31 4.52 -4.50 3.37
CA SER A 31 5.45 -3.54 3.98
C SER A 31 6.32 -2.79 2.97
N CYS A 32 6.13 -3.01 1.66
CA CYS A 32 6.99 -2.45 0.65
C CYS A 32 6.59 -1.00 0.33
N GLY A 33 7.42 -0.03 0.75
CA GLY A 33 7.16 1.41 0.53
C GLY A 33 6.90 1.79 -0.93
N PHE A 34 7.47 1.04 -1.87
CA PHE A 34 7.28 1.19 -3.31
C PHE A 34 5.84 0.93 -3.78
N LEU A 35 5.13 -0.01 -3.14
CA LEU A 35 3.72 -0.31 -3.48
C LEU A 35 2.75 0.78 -3.01
N SER A 36 3.20 1.69 -2.14
CA SER A 36 2.40 2.86 -1.74
C SER A 36 2.03 3.73 -2.93
N LEU A 37 2.82 3.70 -4.02
CA LEU A 37 2.54 4.44 -5.26
C LEU A 37 1.35 3.89 -6.07
N ILE A 38 0.96 2.64 -5.83
CA ILE A 38 -0.18 1.97 -6.49
C ILE A 38 -1.24 1.53 -5.47
N GLN A 39 -1.26 2.16 -4.29
CA GLN A 39 -2.16 1.86 -3.19
C GLN A 39 -3.64 1.89 -3.62
N ASP A 40 -4.05 2.95 -4.31
CA ASP A 40 -5.45 3.14 -4.72
C ASP A 40 -5.84 2.12 -5.79
N GLU A 41 -4.97 1.91 -6.78
CA GLU A 41 -5.18 0.90 -7.84
C GLU A 41 -5.36 -0.52 -7.28
N LEU A 42 -4.58 -0.88 -6.25
CA LEU A 42 -4.71 -2.18 -5.58
C LEU A 42 -6.00 -2.28 -4.76
N THR A 43 -6.37 -1.22 -4.06
CA THR A 43 -7.60 -1.18 -3.24
C THR A 43 -8.83 -1.36 -4.13
N ASP A 44 -8.91 -0.61 -5.22
CA ASP A 44 -10.01 -0.68 -6.18
C ASP A 44 -10.09 -2.05 -6.87
N ALA A 45 -8.95 -2.62 -7.27
CA ALA A 45 -8.91 -3.89 -8.00
C ALA A 45 -9.25 -5.13 -7.14
N LEU A 46 -9.07 -5.03 -5.81
CA LEU A 46 -9.22 -6.14 -4.87
C LEU A 46 -10.53 -6.08 -4.06
N GLY A 47 -11.15 -4.91 -3.92
CA GLY A 47 -12.45 -4.75 -3.25
C GLY A 47 -12.43 -5.05 -1.74
N VAL A 48 -11.24 -5.14 -1.14
CA VAL A 48 -11.01 -5.31 0.30
C VAL A 48 -10.03 -4.25 0.78
N PRO A 49 -10.00 -3.89 2.09
CA PRO A 49 -8.99 -2.98 2.62
C PRO A 49 -7.56 -3.47 2.33
N VAL A 50 -6.74 -2.58 1.75
CA VAL A 50 -5.32 -2.83 1.46
C VAL A 50 -4.46 -1.82 2.22
N ALA A 51 -3.40 -2.27 2.88
CA ALA A 51 -2.39 -1.40 3.48
C ALA A 51 -1.01 -1.80 2.96
N THR A 52 -0.50 -1.09 1.94
CA THR A 52 0.72 -1.46 1.22
C THR A 52 2.02 -1.19 1.98
N SER A 53 2.01 -0.22 2.91
CA SER A 53 3.18 0.19 3.69
C SER A 53 2.78 0.95 4.95
N SER A 54 3.69 1.02 5.92
CA SER A 54 3.60 1.94 7.06
C SER A 54 3.60 3.41 6.64
N LEU A 55 4.08 3.74 5.43
CA LEU A 55 4.05 5.10 4.88
C LEU A 55 2.63 5.69 4.77
N LEU A 56 1.60 4.84 4.72
CA LEU A 56 0.21 5.30 4.73
C LEU A 56 -0.19 5.99 6.06
N GLN A 57 0.59 5.82 7.12
CA GLN A 57 0.37 6.46 8.41
C GLN A 57 0.90 7.90 8.45
N VAL A 58 1.66 8.34 7.43
CA VAL A 58 2.29 9.68 7.40
C VAL A 58 1.28 10.82 7.61
N PRO A 59 0.09 10.84 6.97
CA PRO A 59 -0.89 11.91 7.20
C PRO A 59 -1.38 11.99 8.65
N MET A 60 -1.62 10.83 9.28
CA MET A 60 -2.02 10.75 10.68
C MET A 60 -0.91 11.25 11.60
N ILE A 61 0.32 10.77 11.39
CA ILE A 61 1.48 11.16 12.21
C ILE A 61 1.74 12.66 12.05
N ALA A 62 1.63 13.21 10.84
CA ALA A 62 1.83 14.63 10.58
C ALA A 62 0.88 15.53 11.40
N GLN A 63 -0.37 15.10 11.61
CA GLN A 63 -1.36 15.82 12.43
C GLN A 63 -1.03 15.80 13.93
N MET A 64 -0.21 14.85 14.40
CA MET A 64 0.19 14.73 15.80
C MET A 64 1.47 15.50 16.14
N LEU A 65 2.14 16.08 15.14
CA LEU A 65 3.41 16.78 15.32
C LEU A 65 3.19 18.29 15.62
N PRO A 66 4.04 18.91 16.47
CA PRO A 66 4.07 20.36 16.64
C PRO A 66 4.30 21.07 15.29
N GLY A 67 3.69 22.24 15.07
CA GLY A 67 3.62 22.90 13.75
C GLY A 67 4.95 23.23 13.05
N ARG A 68 6.09 23.09 13.72
CA ARG A 68 7.44 23.25 13.12
C ARG A 68 8.15 21.92 12.84
N LYS A 69 7.52 20.77 13.10
CA LYS A 69 8.10 19.43 12.87
C LYS A 69 7.48 18.75 11.65
N ARG A 70 8.21 17.79 11.08
CA ARG A 70 7.80 16.99 9.90
C ARG A 70 8.10 15.51 10.14
N VAL A 71 7.37 14.63 9.45
CA VAL A 71 7.63 13.19 9.45
C VAL A 71 8.92 12.90 8.66
N GLY A 72 9.79 12.05 9.19
CA GLY A 72 10.98 11.55 8.49
C GLY A 72 10.71 10.21 7.79
N ILE A 73 11.32 9.99 6.62
CA ILE A 73 11.15 8.82 5.76
C ILE A 73 12.52 8.26 5.40
#